data_AF-A0A957X8R5-F1
#
_entry.id   AF-A0A957X8R5-F1
#
_cell.length_a   1.000
_cell.length_b   1.000
_cell.length_c   1.000
_cell.angle_alpha   90.00
_cell.angle_beta   90.00
_cell.angle_gamma   90.00
#
_symmetry.space_group_name_H-M   'P 1'
#
loop_
_entity.id
_entity.type
_entity.pdbx_description
1 polymer ?
#
loop_
_entity_poly.entity_id
_entity_poly.type
_entity_poly.pdbx_seq_one_letter_code
_entity_poly.pdbx_strand_id
1 'polypeptide(L)' 'ASPLHQHAARVLSPDFYSNVRIYQGSIDAGPIGERSLVLTSVKYWDFQSIPTWYAMRQLAAP' A
#
# COMPACT_ATOMS: atom_id res chain seq x y z
N ALA A 1 0.24 8.94 10.20
CA ALA A 1 1.08 7.79 10.61
C ALA A 1 2.05 8.26 11.70
N SER A 2 2.40 7.40 12.67
CA SER A 2 3.36 7.78 13.71
C SER A 2 4.77 7.98 13.12
N PRO A 3 5.63 8.81 13.74
CA PRO A 3 7.03 8.97 13.31
C PRO A 3 7.80 7.64 13.26
N LEU A 4 7.53 6.73 14.19
CA LEU A 4 8.12 5.39 14.21
C LEU A 4 7.74 4.57 12.98
N HIS A 5 6.46 4.63 12.56
CA HIS A 5 6.01 3.93 11.35
C HIS A 5 6.69 4.48 10.09
N GLN A 6 6.86 5.81 9.99
CA GLN A 6 7.55 6.43 8.86
C GLN A 6 9.04 6.04 8.82
N HIS A 7 9.70 5.99 9.98
CA HIS A 7 11.09 5.55 10.07
C HIS A 7 11.24 4.10 9.62
N ALA A 8 10.43 3.19 10.16
CA ALA A 8 10.43 1.78 9.79
C ALA A 8 10.20 1.58 8.29
N ALA A 9 9.21 2.26 7.71
CA ALA A 9 8.91 2.18 6.29
C ALA A 9 10.06 2.69 5.39
N ARG A 10 10.86 3.66 5.85
CA ARG A 10 11.96 4.23 5.08
C ARG A 10 13.27 3.44 5.22
N VAL A 11 13.57 2.96 6.42
CA VAL A 11 14.88 2.37 6.74
C VAL A 11 14.84 0.84 6.67
N LEU A 12 13.77 0.22 7.15
CA LEU A 12 13.70 -1.25 7.24
C LEU A 12 13.13 -1.87 5.96
N SER A 13 12.13 -1.24 5.34
CA SER A 13 11.47 -1.83 4.16
C SER A 13 12.43 -2.16 2.99
N PRO A 14 13.45 -1.36 2.66
CA PRO A 14 14.41 -1.71 1.61
C PRO A 14 15.21 -3.00 1.91
N ASP A 15 15.47 -3.31 3.18
CA ASP A 15 16.25 -4.48 3.58
C ASP A 15 15.43 -5.78 3.53
N PHE A 16 14.11 -5.67 3.70
CA PHE A 16 13.21 -6.83 3.77
C PHE A 16 12.43 -7.10 2.48
N TYR A 17 12.30 -6.11 1.60
CA TYR A 17 11.47 -6.22 0.40
C TYR A 17 12.20 -5.72 -0.83
N SER A 18 12.14 -6.49 -1.92
CA SER A 18 12.56 -6.01 -3.24
C SER A 18 11.52 -5.03 -3.83
N ASN A 19 10.23 -5.39 -3.73
CA ASN A 19 9.12 -4.61 -4.20
C ASN A 19 7.88 -4.82 -3.32
N VAL A 20 7.04 -3.79 -3.21
CA VAL A 20 5.83 -3.81 -2.37
C VAL A 20 4.65 -3.24 -3.14
N ARG A 21 3.48 -3.89 -3.00
CA ARG A 21 2.18 -3.39 -3.46
C ARG A 21 1.21 -3.35 -2.30
N ILE A 22 0.71 -2.15 -1.97
CA ILE A 22 -0.28 -1.96 -0.90
C ILE A 22 -1.58 -1.54 -1.54
N TYR A 23 -2.61 -2.36 -1.33
CA TYR A 23 -3.97 -2.12 -1.81
C TYR A 23 -4.76 -1.40 -0.72
N GLN A 24 -5.38 -0.29 -1.07
CA GLN A 24 -6.36 0.37 -0.22
C GLN A 24 -7.75 -0.01 -0.72
N GLY A 25 -8.60 -0.47 0.19
CA GLY A 25 -9.99 -0.79 -0.10
C GLY A 25 -10.87 -0.61 1.12
N SER A 26 -12.18 -0.70 0.89
CA SER A 26 -13.21 -0.62 1.91
C SER A 26 -14.16 -1.81 1.79
N ILE A 27 -14.66 -2.25 2.94
CA ILE A 27 -15.77 -3.19 3.04
C ILE A 27 -16.93 -2.40 3.64
N ASP A 28 -18.01 -2.28 2.88
CA ASP A 28 -19.24 -1.67 3.37
C ASP A 28 -19.75 -2.43 4.60
N ALA A 29 -20.09 -1.69 5.66
CA ALA A 29 -20.45 -2.23 6.98
C ALA A 29 -19.34 -2.98 7.74
N GLY A 30 -18.08 -2.86 7.30
CA GLY A 30 -16.93 -3.44 8.00
C GLY A 30 -16.87 -4.97 7.90
N PRO A 31 -16.12 -5.66 8.80
CA PRO A 31 -15.87 -7.10 8.70
C PRO A 31 -17.11 -8.01 8.78
N ILE A 32 -18.23 -7.46 9.23
CA ILE A 32 -19.53 -8.14 9.38
C ILE A 32 -20.47 -7.91 8.20
N GLY A 33 -20.11 -7.05 7.23
CA GLY A 33 -20.90 -6.83 6.03
C GLY A 33 -20.72 -7.95 5.01
N GLU A 34 -21.80 -8.40 4.38
CA GLU A 34 -21.80 -9.40 3.28
C GLU A 34 -21.23 -8.88 1.94
N ARG A 35 -20.66 -7.67 1.90
CA ARG A 35 -20.24 -7.03 0.65
C ARG A 35 -18.80 -7.33 0.29
N SER A 36 -18.56 -7.45 -1.02
CA SER A 36 -17.24 -7.60 -1.61
C SER A 36 -16.32 -6.43 -1.27
N LEU A 37 -15.03 -6.72 -1.02
CA LEU A 37 -13.99 -5.71 -0.85
C LEU A 37 -13.89 -4.84 -2.11
N VAL A 38 -14.09 -3.54 -1.96
CA VAL A 38 -13.91 -2.57 -3.06
C VAL A 38 -12.54 -1.92 -2.94
N LEU A 39 -11.67 -2.18 -3.91
CA LEU A 39 -10.35 -1.58 -3.97
C LEU A 39 -10.41 -0.20 -4.63
N THR A 40 -9.80 0.81 -4.01
CA THR A 40 -9.84 2.19 -4.47
C THR A 40 -8.49 2.67 -4.99
N SER A 41 -7.39 2.17 -4.44
CA SER A 41 -6.06 2.54 -4.93
C SER A 41 -5.00 1.48 -4.64
N VAL A 42 -3.88 1.58 -5.37
CA VAL A 42 -2.68 0.78 -5.15
C VAL A 42 -1.48 1.70 -5.05
N LYS A 43 -0.64 1.46 -4.05
CA LYS A 43 0.67 2.07 -3.92
C LYS A 43 1.75 1.05 -4.24
N TYR A 44 2.74 1.46 -5.03
CA TYR A 44 3.83 0.65 -5.50
C TYR A 44 5.15 1.21 -4.96
N TRP A 45 6.02 0.32 -4.52
CA TRP A 45 7.42 0.60 -4.25
C TRP A 45 8.29 -0.44 -4.92
N ASP A 46 9.37 0.04 -5.52
CA ASP A 46 10.49 -0.77 -5.98
C ASP A 46 11.76 -0.27 -5.28
N PHE A 47 12.24 -1.09 -4.36
CA PHE A 47 13.44 -0.81 -3.56
C PHE A 47 14.73 -1.23 -4.25
N GLN A 48 14.65 -1.97 -5.36
CA GLN A 48 15.83 -2.30 -6.18
C GLN A 48 16.24 -1.14 -7.08
N SER A 49 15.30 -0.23 -7.40
CA SER A 49 15.58 1.01 -8.11
C SER A 49 16.37 2.00 -7.23
N ILE A 50 17.34 2.70 -7.83
CA ILE A 50 18.14 3.75 -7.17
C ILE A 50 18.02 5.06 -7.97
N PRO A 51 17.36 6.12 -7.45
CA PRO A 51 16.65 6.15 -6.16
C PRO A 51 15.43 5.24 -6.15
N THR A 52 14.95 4.87 -4.95
CA THR A 52 13.74 4.05 -4.78
C THR A 52 12.60 4.60 -5.62
N TRP A 53 12.04 3.76 -6.47
CA TRP A 53 10.91 4.15 -7.30
C TRP A 53 9.62 3.91 -6.54
N TYR A 54 8.67 4.85 -6.69
CA TYR A 54 7.34 4.72 -6.11
C TYR A 54 6.28 5.29 -7.05
N ALA A 55 5.08 4.73 -6.99
CA ALA A 55 3.92 5.26 -7.69
C ALA A 55 2.63 4.96 -6.94
N MET A 56 1.58 5.73 -7.23
CA MET A 56 0.24 5.45 -6.77
C MET A 56 -0.72 5.44 -7.96
N ARG A 57 -1.57 4.43 -8.02
CA ARG A 57 -2.64 4.30 -9.01
C ARG A 57 -3.99 4.34 -8.32
N GLN A 58 -4.84 5.26 -8.74
CA GLN A 58 -6.27 5.21 -8.43
C GLN A 58 -6.91 4.14 -9.30
N LEU A 59 -7.75 3.30 -8.71
CA LEU A 59 -8.52 2.29 -9.42
C LEU A 59 -9.88 2.90 -9.77
N ALA A 60 -10.35 2.64 -10.99
CA ALA A 60 -11.71 3.00 -11.34
C ALA A 60 -12.68 2.24 -10.43
N ALA A 61 -13.77 2.89 -10.04
CA ALA A 61 -14.88 2.18 -9.42
C ALA A 61 -15.36 1.08 -10.38
N PRO A 62 -15.67 -0.12 -9.86
CA PRO A 62 -16.24 -1.20 -10.67
C PRO A 62 -17.57 -0.80 -11.31
#